data_AF-A0A8T6WRJ2-F1
#
_entry.id   AF-A0A8T6WRJ2-F1
#
_cell.length_a   1.000
_cell.length_b   1.000
_cell.length_c   1.000
_cell.angle_alpha   90.00
_cell.angle_beta   90.00
_cell.angle_gamma   90.00
#
_symmetry.space_group_name_H-M   'P 1'
#
loop_
_entity.id
_entity.type
_entity.pdbx_description
1 polymer ?
#
loop_
_entity_poly.entity_id
_entity_poly.type
_entity_poly.pdbx_seq_one_letter_code
_entity_poly.pdbx_strand_id
1 'polypeptide(L)' 'MPELPLQPIRRLIEKGAGDMRISKESVEEARSIAEEMISRTAKVAARIAEESKRKTIMERDLQRAWVEYFMGRTEEEKR' A
#
# COMPACT_ATOMS: atom_id res chain seq x y z
N MET A 1 -8.87 1.89 -14.67
CA MET A 1 -8.14 1.84 -13.38
C MET A 1 -7.18 3.02 -13.37
N PRO A 2 -6.98 3.72 -12.24
CA PRO A 2 -5.92 4.71 -12.19
C PRO A 2 -4.57 3.99 -12.28
N GLU A 3 -3.84 4.22 -13.36
CA GLU A 3 -2.47 3.72 -13.53
C GLU A 3 -1.52 4.77 -12.97
N LEU A 4 -0.92 4.52 -11.80
CA LEU A 4 0.06 5.43 -11.23
C LEU A 4 1.20 5.68 -12.25
N PRO A 5 1.65 6.92 -12.45
CA PRO A 5 2.69 7.19 -13.43
C PRO A 5 4.00 6.48 -13.07
N LEU A 6 4.65 5.84 -14.04
CA LEU A 6 5.86 5.03 -13.80
C LEU A 6 7.05 5.86 -13.28
N GLN A 7 7.19 7.12 -13.69
CA GLN A 7 8.33 7.96 -13.29
C GLN A 7 8.36 8.28 -11.78
N PRO A 8 7.27 8.74 -11.14
CA PRO A 8 7.16 8.80 -9.68
C PRO A 8 7.48 7.47 -8.98
N ILE A 9 6.95 6.34 -9.48
CA ILE A 9 7.23 5.01 -8.91
C ILE A 9 8.72 4.70 -8.98
N ARG A 10 9.37 4.92 -10.14
CA ARG A 10 10.81 4.75 -10.31
C ARG A 10 11.62 5.55 -9.30
N ARG A 11 11.30 6.85 -9.11
CA ARG A 11 12.00 7.71 -8.13
C ARG A 11 11.89 7.19 -6.70
N LEU A 12 10.75 6.59 -6.32
CA LEU A 12 10.57 5.98 -5.00
C LEU A 12 11.43 4.72 -4.85
N ILE A 13 11.53 3.89 -5.90
CA ILE A 13 12.40 2.70 -5.88
C ILE A 13 13.87 3.13 -5.81
N GLU A 14 14.31 4.08 -6.63
CA GLU A 14 15.70 4.60 -6.65
C GLU A 14 16.11 5.13 -5.27
N LYS A 15 15.21 5.86 -4.60
CA LYS A 15 15.45 6.36 -3.24
C LYS A 15 15.69 5.24 -2.21
N GLY A 16 15.05 4.08 -2.36
CA GLY A 16 15.18 2.94 -1.45
C GLY A 16 16.26 1.92 -1.84
N ALA A 17 16.54 1.80 -3.14
CA ALA A 17 17.45 0.79 -3.70
C ALA A 17 18.90 1.27 -3.86
N GLY A 18 19.16 2.57 -3.70
CA GLY A 18 20.49 3.15 -3.85
C GLY A 18 20.99 3.05 -5.29
N ASP A 19 22.21 2.54 -5.48
CA ASP A 19 22.89 2.49 -6.79
C ASP A 19 22.45 1.30 -7.67
N MET A 20 21.40 0.57 -7.31
CA MET A 20 20.89 -0.55 -8.10
C MET A 20 20.29 -0.08 -9.43
N ARG A 21 20.57 -0.84 -10.50
CA ARG A 21 19.89 -0.65 -11.79
C ARG A 21 18.47 -1.23 -11.71
N ILE A 22 17.49 -0.47 -12.19
CA ILE A 22 16.07 -0.84 -12.15
C ILE A 22 15.55 -1.00 -13.57
N SER A 23 15.11 -2.21 -13.92
CA SER A 23 14.54 -2.51 -15.24
C SER A 23 13.21 -1.79 -15.47
N LYS A 24 12.68 -1.79 -16.70
CA LYS A 24 11.37 -1.18 -16.99
C LYS A 24 10.25 -2.01 -16.33
N GLU A 25 10.36 -3.32 -16.45
CA GLU A 25 9.42 -4.32 -15.95
C GLU A 25 9.33 -4.25 -14.42
N SER A 26 10.44 -4.04 -13.71
CA SER A 26 10.42 -3.85 -12.25
C SER A 26 9.62 -2.63 -11.82
N VAL A 27 9.61 -1.55 -12.61
CA VAL A 27 8.82 -0.34 -12.30
C VAL A 27 7.34 -0.57 -12.57
N GLU A 28 7.00 -1.33 -13.61
CA GLU A 28 5.63 -1.72 -13.92
C GLU A 28 5.07 -2.64 -12.83
N GLU A 29 5.86 -3.61 -12.36
CA GLU A 29 5.49 -4.49 -11.25
C GLU A 29 5.32 -3.70 -9.95
N ALA A 30 6.24 -2.79 -9.63
CA ALA A 30 6.12 -1.93 -8.45
C ALA A 30 4.87 -1.05 -8.49
N ARG A 31 4.44 -0.58 -9.67
CA ARG A 31 3.16 0.12 -9.84
C ARG A 31 1.99 -0.79 -9.48
N SER A 32 1.95 -2.01 -10.03
CA SER A 32 0.89 -2.99 -9.75
C SER A 32 0.80 -3.29 -8.25
N ILE A 33 1.95 -3.52 -7.60
CA ILE A 33 2.04 -3.75 -6.15
C ILE A 33 1.52 -2.54 -5.37
N ALA A 34 1.95 -1.32 -5.73
CA ALA A 34 1.52 -0.10 -5.05
C ALA A 34 0.00 0.12 -5.15
N GLU A 35 -0.58 -0.08 -6.33
CA GLU A 35 -2.02 0.03 -6.56
C GLU A 35 -2.80 -1.01 -5.75
N GLU A 36 -2.29 -2.25 -5.73
CA GLU A 36 -2.89 -3.32 -4.94
C GLU A 36 -2.81 -3.03 -3.44
N MET A 37 -1.67 -2.57 -2.93
CA MET A 37 -1.50 -2.18 -1.53
C MET A 37 -2.48 -1.08 -1.15
N ILE A 38 -2.59 -0.02 -1.96
CA ILE A 38 -3.52 1.10 -1.72
C ILE A 38 -4.97 0.58 -1.70
N SER A 39 -5.36 -0.26 -2.67
CA SER A 39 -6.70 -0.83 -2.75
C SER A 39 -7.03 -1.69 -1.53
N ARG A 40 -6.11 -2.56 -1.09
CA ARG A 40 -6.29 -3.42 0.08
C ARG A 40 -6.35 -2.60 1.37
N THR A 41 -5.46 -1.63 1.56
CA THR A 41 -5.48 -0.72 2.72
C THR A 41 -6.77 0.09 2.76
N ALA A 42 -7.24 0.60 1.62
CA ALA A 42 -8.50 1.36 1.55
C ALA A 42 -9.72 0.52 1.96
N LYS A 43 -9.77 -0.77 1.58
CA LYS A 43 -10.85 -1.69 2.00
C LYS A 43 -10.89 -1.87 3.52
N VAL A 44 -9.72 -2.06 4.15
CA VAL A 44 -9.64 -2.19 5.61
C VAL A 44 -10.00 -0.88 6.30
N ALA A 45 -9.53 0.25 5.78
CA ALA A 45 -9.85 1.57 6.33
C ALA A 45 -11.35 1.90 6.22
N ALA A 46 -12.00 1.49 5.12
CA ALA A 46 -13.44 1.61 4.95
C ALA A 46 -14.19 0.84 6.04
N ARG A 47 -13.82 -0.42 6.31
CA ARG A 47 -14.39 -1.22 7.40
C ARG A 47 -14.25 -0.53 8.76
N ILE A 48 -13.07 0.01 9.08
CA ILE A 48 -12.83 0.73 10.34
C ILE A 48 -13.72 1.98 10.46
N ALA A 49 -13.92 2.70 9.35
CA ALA A 49 -14.82 3.85 9.30
C ALA A 49 -16.29 3.45 9.50
N GLU A 50 -16.72 2.34 8.89
CA GLU A 50 -18.06 1.77 9.02
C GLU A 50 -18.35 1.31 10.46
N GLU A 51 -17.42 0.62 11.11
CA GLU A 51 -17.50 0.24 12.54
C GLU A 51 -17.67 1.47 13.43
N SER A 52 -17.06 2.59 13.04
CA SER A 52 -17.21 3.89 13.69
C SER A 52 -18.47 4.66 13.27
N LYS A 53 -19.39 4.05 12.51
CA LYS A 53 -20.62 4.65 11.95
C LYS A 53 -20.38 5.89 11.09
N ARG A 54 -19.23 5.97 10.40
CA ARG A 54 -18.86 7.07 9.50
C ARG A 54 -18.89 6.60 8.05
N LYS A 55 -19.15 7.54 7.13
CA LYS A 55 -19.07 7.33 5.66
C LYS A 55 -17.83 7.97 5.02
N THR A 56 -16.91 8.48 5.83
CA THR A 56 -15.70 9.15 5.39
C THR A 56 -14.50 8.47 6.03
N ILE A 57 -13.60 7.96 5.20
CA ILE A 57 -12.29 7.45 5.61
C ILE A 57 -11.44 8.63 6.05
N MET A 58 -10.90 8.54 7.27
CA MET A 58 -10.01 9.53 7.85
C MET A 58 -8.57 9.02 7.83
N GLU A 59 -7.60 9.92 8.01
CA GLU A 59 -6.17 9.58 8.12
C GLU A 59 -5.92 8.44 9.13
N ARG A 60 -6.54 8.53 10.31
CA ARG A 60 -6.43 7.50 11.37
C ARG A 60 -6.90 6.11 10.93
N ASP A 61 -7.88 6.04 10.03
CA ASP A 61 -8.41 4.76 9.56
C ASP A 61 -7.39 4.11 8.61
N LEU A 62 -6.70 4.91 7.77
CA LEU A 62 -5.61 4.44 6.93
C LEU A 62 -4.39 4.02 7.75
N GLN A 63 -4.01 4.79 8.77
CA GLN A 63 -2.92 4.42 9.69
C GLN A 63 -3.19 3.11 10.40
N ARG A 64 -4.40 2.94 10.94
CA ARG A 64 -4.81 1.69 11.60
C ARG A 64 -4.89 0.53 10.62
N ALA A 65 -5.46 0.74 9.43
CA ALA A 65 -5.49 -0.26 8.37
C ALA A 65 -4.09 -0.72 7.94
N TRP A 66 -3.14 0.22 7.86
CA TRP A 66 -1.74 -0.10 7.57
C TRP A 66 -1.14 -1.01 8.64
N VAL A 67 -1.30 -0.69 9.92
CA VAL A 67 -0.82 -1.53 11.02
C VAL A 67 -1.49 -2.91 11.01
N GLU A 68 -2.82 -2.97 10.88
CA GLU A 68 -3.56 -4.24 10.84
C GLU A 68 -3.14 -5.13 9.66
N TYR A 69 -2.87 -4.54 8.48
CA TYR A 69 -2.54 -5.30 7.28
C TYR A 69 -1.05 -5.66 7.17
N PHE A 70 -0.14 -4.73 7.48
CA PHE A 70 1.31 -4.95 7.34
C PHE A 70 1.98 -5.53 8.58
N MET A 71 1.54 -5.14 9.79
CA MET A 71 2.13 -5.62 11.04
C MET A 71 1.32 -6.74 11.69
N GLY A 72 0.02 -6.86 11.39
CA GLY A 72 -0.86 -7.88 11.96
C GLY A 72 -0.63 -9.31 11.45
N ARG A 73 0.12 -9.51 10.36
CA ARG A 73 0.43 -10.84 9.81
C ARG A 73 1.66 -11.53 10.43
N THR A 74 2.42 -10.87 11.31
CA THR A 74 3.56 -11.53 11.97
C THR A 74 3.15 -12.57 13.01
N GLU A 75 1.86 -12.67 13.36
CA GLU A 75 1.37 -13.64 14.35
C GLU A 75 0.73 -14.90 13.72
N GLU A 76 0.44 -14.93 12.41
CA GLU A 76 -0.08 -16.14 11.73
C GLU A 76 1.03 -17.06 11.17
N GLU A 77 2.28 -16.61 11.09
CA GLU A 77 3.42 -17.46 10.69
C GLU A 77 4.04 -18.25 11.86
N LYS A 78 3.44 -18.21 13.06
CA LYS A 78 3.91 -18.92 14.25
C LYS A 78 3.08 -20.14 14.65
N ARG A 79 2.17 -20.63 13.80
CA ARG A 79 1.33 -21.79 14.14
C ARG A 79 1.55 -23.00 13.24
#